data_AF-A0A4Y2QLH5-F1
#
_entry.id   AF-A0A4Y2QLH5-F1
#
_cell.length_a   1.000
_cell.length_b   1.000
_cell.length_c   1.000
_cell.angle_alpha   90.00
_cell.angle_beta   90.00
_cell.angle_gamma   90.00
#
_symmetry.space_group_name_H-M   'P 1'
#
loop_
_entity.id
_entity.type
_entity.pdbx_description
1 polymer ?
#
loop_
_entity_poly.entity_id
_entity_poly.type
_entity_poly.pdbx_seq_one_letter_code
_entity_poly.pdbx_strand_id
1 'polypeptide(L)'
;MPKEQRNLLRQLKKRLASIPTAQRESGLTHITRQTAFNYVQRSKQFQFKKRKHHPKWTKKHIADRLAWGKKYMSWTTEWTSVIFSDEKRFNLDGPDGFQYYWHCLKQKEQYYSTRQQGGGSLMVWLAVGFGGRSSLVFIKGRQNHKDYIQQLETELLPYGSDWGGENWIYQQGGTSIHSAQGVKKWFDDNNVQVLPWPAKSPDPNIVENVWAMLVERVYGQGRQYENVKELHESLDSVWNTFCQKYIQNLYDSMPNHVFELIQAGVTCYVTNAYHANYRQNSKFVESQRSPTTDPVVLWMNGGPGCSSLDGFLSELGPLHVSADGKSLYKNPYSWNRVANVIFLEAPAGVGFSYADNKKYFTDDDSTSYDNYVALQSFFEKFPEFKKNDFYITGESYGGIYIPTLSVRVLTGPANINFKGFAIGNGYLDVRNLTNSIVFFAYYHGLVGNTLWSSLSKYCCGGFGAIETCNFDDSSSVECQKAVSQVSQVVSGSGLNVYNLYSDCAQSQERNSRDLVDKRNILRYLPKPINGYRYSDDPPCTDASNLRKWLNQPSVRQALHIPTHVQDWDICSLDVEIGYKRIYDTMRPQILQLIGSGKLRGLIYNGDVDMACNFLGDEWFANNLGLPV
;
A
#
# COMPACT_ATOMS: atom_id res chain seq x y z
N MET A 1 27.20 -15.65 -14.26
CA MET A 1 26.38 -15.73 -15.50
C MET A 1 27.21 -15.26 -16.69
N PRO A 2 27.40 -16.07 -17.75
CA PRO A 2 28.16 -15.70 -18.94
C PRO A 2 27.69 -14.39 -19.59
N LYS A 3 28.59 -13.65 -20.24
CA LYS A 3 28.32 -12.36 -20.90
C LYS A 3 27.22 -12.46 -21.95
N GLU A 4 27.24 -13.56 -22.70
CA GLU A 4 26.24 -13.92 -23.72
C GLU A 4 24.85 -14.10 -23.12
N GLN A 5 24.76 -14.89 -22.04
CA GLN A 5 23.50 -15.05 -21.29
C GLN A 5 23.00 -13.69 -20.78
N ARG A 6 23.85 -12.85 -20.21
CA ARG A 6 23.47 -11.50 -19.75
C ARG A 6 22.96 -10.59 -20.86
N ASN A 7 23.58 -10.61 -22.04
CA ASN A 7 23.13 -9.83 -23.20
C ASN A 7 21.77 -10.30 -23.72
N LEU A 8 21.57 -11.62 -23.83
CA LEU A 8 20.28 -12.22 -24.21
C LEU A 8 19.15 -11.77 -23.26
N LEU A 9 19.37 -11.89 -21.96
CA LEU A 9 18.39 -11.50 -20.94
C LEU A 9 18.14 -9.99 -20.97
N ARG A 10 19.16 -9.16 -21.24
CA ARG A 10 19.02 -7.70 -21.36
C ARG A 10 18.15 -7.30 -22.55
N GLN A 11 18.29 -7.96 -23.71
CA GLN A 11 17.43 -7.69 -24.86
C GLN A 11 16.00 -8.18 -24.65
N LEU A 12 15.82 -9.33 -23.98
CA LEU A 12 14.49 -9.81 -23.57
C LEU A 12 13.75 -8.79 -22.68
N LYS A 13 14.47 -8.06 -21.80
CA LYS A 13 13.89 -7.00 -20.96
C LYS A 13 13.47 -5.76 -21.75
N LYS A 14 14.11 -5.47 -22.90
CA LYS A 14 13.99 -4.15 -23.53
C LYS A 14 12.69 -3.92 -24.30
N ARG A 15 11.97 -4.93 -24.82
CA ARG A 15 10.78 -4.70 -25.68
C ARG A 15 9.81 -5.88 -25.85
N LEU A 16 9.34 -6.55 -24.79
CA LEU A 16 8.42 -7.70 -24.93
C LEU A 16 8.91 -8.72 -26.01
N ALA A 17 10.23 -8.79 -26.18
CA ALA A 17 10.85 -9.37 -27.36
C ALA A 17 10.73 -10.89 -27.27
N SER A 18 10.43 -11.53 -28.40
CA SER A 18 10.51 -13.00 -28.46
C SER A 18 11.96 -13.44 -28.26
N ILE A 19 12.19 -14.65 -27.73
CA ILE A 19 13.56 -15.22 -27.64
C ILE A 19 14.30 -15.13 -28.99
N PRO A 20 13.67 -15.45 -30.15
CA PRO A 20 14.29 -15.22 -31.46
C PRO A 20 14.67 -13.77 -31.77
N THR A 21 13.84 -12.81 -31.37
CA THR A 21 14.12 -11.37 -31.55
C THR A 21 15.30 -10.94 -30.68
N ALA A 22 15.24 -11.27 -29.39
CA ALA A 22 16.28 -10.93 -28.43
C ALA A 22 17.62 -11.60 -28.77
N GLN A 23 17.60 -12.83 -29.30
CA GLN A 23 18.78 -13.53 -29.77
C GLN A 23 19.46 -12.79 -30.93
N ARG A 24 18.66 -12.32 -31.90
CA ARG A 24 19.14 -11.53 -33.05
C ARG A 24 19.74 -10.19 -32.61
N GLU A 25 19.02 -9.47 -31.75
CA GLU A 25 19.43 -8.18 -31.20
C GLU A 25 20.60 -8.27 -30.21
N SER A 26 20.92 -9.47 -29.72
CA SER A 26 22.08 -9.75 -28.86
C SER A 26 23.31 -10.20 -29.63
N GLY A 27 23.22 -10.38 -30.95
CA GLY A 27 24.31 -10.95 -31.76
C GLY A 27 24.56 -12.45 -31.49
N LEU A 28 23.62 -13.14 -30.87
CA LEU A 28 23.74 -14.55 -30.46
C LEU A 28 23.16 -15.50 -31.52
N THR A 29 23.31 -15.18 -32.80
CA THR A 29 22.78 -16.02 -33.89
C THR A 29 23.51 -17.36 -34.03
N HIS A 30 24.68 -17.51 -33.41
CA HIS A 30 25.50 -18.73 -33.42
C HIS A 30 25.02 -19.83 -32.46
N ILE A 31 24.16 -19.51 -31.47
CA ILE A 31 23.60 -20.53 -30.56
C ILE A 31 22.24 -21.03 -31.05
N THR A 32 21.88 -22.25 -30.69
CA THR A 32 20.54 -22.78 -31.03
C THR A 32 19.45 -22.09 -30.22
N ARG A 33 18.21 -22.08 -30.75
CA ARG A 33 17.03 -21.58 -30.03
C ARG A 33 16.82 -22.31 -28.70
N GLN A 34 17.12 -23.62 -28.66
CA GLN A 34 17.02 -24.42 -27.44
C GLN A 34 18.06 -23.99 -26.41
N THR A 35 19.29 -23.67 -26.84
CA THR A 35 20.33 -23.13 -25.95
C THR A 35 19.92 -21.76 -25.39
N ALA A 36 19.39 -20.87 -26.24
CA ALA A 36 18.87 -19.57 -25.82
C ALA A 36 17.69 -19.72 -24.84
N PHE A 37 16.77 -20.66 -25.10
CA PHE A 37 15.67 -20.98 -24.18
C PHE A 37 16.17 -21.52 -22.84
N ASN A 38 17.13 -22.45 -22.84
CA ASN A 38 17.74 -22.99 -21.63
C ASN A 38 18.45 -21.89 -20.82
N TYR A 39 19.09 -20.92 -21.48
CA TYR A 39 19.67 -19.74 -20.83
C TYR A 39 18.63 -18.87 -20.13
N VAL A 40 17.45 -18.71 -20.73
CA VAL A 40 16.32 -17.99 -20.13
C VAL A 40 15.74 -18.76 -18.94
N GLN A 41 15.48 -20.06 -19.09
CA GLN A 41 14.94 -20.91 -18.02
C GLN A 41 15.89 -20.98 -16.81
N ARG A 42 17.20 -21.20 -17.05
CA ARG A 42 18.21 -21.25 -15.99
C ARG A 42 18.36 -19.92 -15.23
N SER A 43 17.97 -18.80 -15.84
CA SER A 43 18.08 -17.50 -15.19
C SER A 43 17.09 -17.32 -14.03
N LYS A 44 15.99 -18.11 -14.00
CA LYS A 44 14.83 -17.92 -13.11
C LYS A 44 14.21 -16.50 -13.12
N GLN A 45 14.71 -15.58 -13.95
CA GLN A 45 14.22 -14.19 -14.08
C GLN A 45 12.99 -14.09 -14.99
N PHE A 46 12.73 -15.11 -15.79
CA PHE A 46 11.65 -15.12 -16.76
C PHE A 46 10.85 -16.41 -16.60
N GLN A 47 9.54 -16.27 -16.47
CA GLN A 47 8.61 -17.38 -16.49
C GLN A 47 7.88 -17.36 -17.83
N PHE A 48 7.82 -18.51 -18.51
CA PHE A 48 6.94 -18.63 -19.66
C PHE A 48 5.49 -18.58 -19.15
N LYS A 49 4.83 -17.44 -19.35
CA LYS A 49 3.43 -17.21 -19.01
C LYS A 49 2.69 -16.79 -20.27
N LYS A 50 1.52 -17.38 -20.49
CA LYS A 50 0.61 -16.94 -21.55
C LYS A 50 0.26 -15.48 -21.30
N ARG A 51 0.28 -14.65 -22.35
CA ARG A 51 -0.20 -13.27 -22.24
C ARG A 51 -1.67 -13.30 -21.86
N LYS A 52 -2.04 -12.58 -20.79
CA LYS A 52 -3.44 -12.39 -20.43
C LYS A 52 -4.13 -11.62 -21.57
N HIS A 53 -5.30 -12.08 -21.99
CA HIS A 53 -6.13 -11.34 -22.92
C HIS A 53 -6.62 -10.06 -22.22
N HIS A 54 -6.38 -8.90 -22.80
CA HIS A 54 -6.86 -7.62 -22.28
C HIS A 54 -7.16 -6.65 -23.43
N PRO A 55 -8.12 -5.71 -23.27
CA PRO A 55 -8.39 -4.71 -24.29
C PRO A 55 -7.16 -3.83 -24.55
N LYS A 56 -6.93 -3.47 -25.81
CA LYS A 56 -5.88 -2.50 -26.16
C LYS A 56 -6.27 -1.10 -25.67
N TRP A 57 -5.53 -0.60 -24.70
CA TRP A 57 -5.68 0.76 -24.15
C TRP A 57 -4.79 1.78 -24.86
N THR A 58 -5.33 2.98 -25.05
CA THR A 58 -4.56 4.17 -25.44
C THR A 58 -4.18 4.93 -24.17
N LYS A 59 -3.23 5.88 -24.26
CA LYS A 59 -2.90 6.77 -23.12
C LYS A 59 -4.14 7.52 -22.61
N LYS A 60 -5.03 7.92 -23.53
CA LYS A 60 -6.31 8.54 -23.20
C LYS A 60 -7.21 7.60 -22.39
N HIS A 61 -7.33 6.33 -22.77
CA HIS A 61 -8.12 5.37 -22.00
C HIS A 61 -7.59 5.23 -20.56
N ILE A 62 -6.27 5.18 -20.37
CA ILE A 62 -5.66 5.09 -19.04
C ILE A 62 -5.99 6.34 -18.20
N ALA A 63 -5.86 7.53 -18.78
CA ALA A 63 -6.16 8.79 -18.10
C ALA A 63 -7.65 8.92 -17.74
N ASP A 64 -8.55 8.63 -18.69
CA ASP A 64 -10.00 8.70 -18.49
C ASP A 64 -10.46 7.69 -17.42
N ARG A 65 -9.88 6.48 -17.41
CA ARG A 65 -10.12 5.48 -16.37
C ARG A 65 -9.64 5.95 -15.01
N LEU A 66 -8.41 6.46 -14.90
CA LEU A 66 -7.88 6.96 -13.63
C LEU A 66 -8.70 8.14 -13.09
N ALA A 67 -9.17 9.04 -13.96
CA ALA A 67 -10.06 10.13 -13.58
C ALA A 67 -11.41 9.61 -13.09
N TRP A 68 -11.97 8.61 -13.78
CA TRP A 68 -13.20 7.93 -13.36
C TRP A 68 -13.04 7.28 -11.98
N GLY A 69 -11.99 6.47 -11.79
CA GLY A 69 -11.73 5.82 -10.51
C GLY A 69 -11.59 6.84 -9.38
N LYS A 70 -10.80 7.90 -9.58
CA LYS A 70 -10.65 8.98 -8.59
C LYS A 70 -11.96 9.68 -8.23
N LYS A 71 -12.89 9.82 -9.19
CA LYS A 71 -14.19 10.46 -8.97
C LYS A 71 -15.12 9.62 -8.10
N TYR A 72 -15.10 8.30 -8.28
CA TYR A 72 -16.01 7.37 -7.61
C TYR A 72 -15.33 6.57 -6.48
N MET A 73 -14.10 6.93 -6.08
CA MET A 73 -13.32 6.22 -5.06
C MET A 73 -13.95 6.28 -3.67
N SER A 74 -14.67 7.36 -3.36
CA SER A 74 -15.34 7.54 -2.07
C SER A 74 -16.68 6.80 -1.98
N TRP A 75 -17.20 6.27 -3.09
CA TRP A 75 -18.46 5.56 -3.09
C TRP A 75 -18.31 4.21 -2.40
N THR A 76 -19.24 3.94 -1.48
CA THR A 76 -19.39 2.68 -0.77
C THR A 76 -20.82 2.19 -0.97
N THR A 77 -21.74 2.55 -0.08
CA THR A 77 -23.16 2.21 -0.16
C THR A 77 -23.85 2.78 -1.40
N GLU A 78 -23.32 3.86 -1.98
CA GLU A 78 -23.82 4.46 -3.21
C GLU A 78 -23.76 3.49 -4.39
N TRP A 79 -22.81 2.53 -4.38
CA TRP A 79 -22.75 1.48 -5.40
C TRP A 79 -24.03 0.62 -5.42
N THR A 80 -24.74 0.49 -4.31
CA THR A 80 -25.98 -0.31 -4.25
C THR A 80 -27.11 0.27 -5.10
N SER A 81 -27.03 1.56 -5.46
CA SER A 81 -27.96 2.21 -6.38
C SER A 81 -27.58 2.04 -7.85
N VAL A 82 -26.40 1.49 -8.16
CA VAL A 82 -25.98 1.27 -9.55
C VAL A 82 -26.51 -0.08 -10.04
N ILE A 83 -27.09 -0.13 -11.23
CA ILE A 83 -27.46 -1.36 -11.92
C ILE A 83 -26.45 -1.59 -13.04
N PHE A 84 -25.68 -2.66 -12.94
CA PHE A 84 -24.67 -3.03 -13.93
C PHE A 84 -25.26 -3.92 -15.01
N SER A 85 -24.81 -3.73 -16.25
CA SER A 85 -25.20 -4.59 -17.37
C SER A 85 -24.05 -4.84 -18.32
N ASP A 86 -24.13 -5.95 -19.05
CA ASP A 86 -23.13 -6.32 -20.04
C ASP A 86 -23.68 -7.39 -21.01
N GLU A 87 -22.93 -7.64 -22.10
CA GLU A 87 -23.23 -8.65 -23.10
C GLU A 87 -22.12 -9.71 -23.20
N LYS A 88 -22.47 -11.01 -23.11
CA LYS A 88 -21.50 -12.11 -23.27
C LYS A 88 -21.96 -13.22 -24.20
N ARG A 89 -21.03 -13.67 -25.05
CA ARG A 89 -21.23 -14.81 -25.94
C ARG A 89 -20.95 -16.14 -25.22
N PHE A 90 -21.87 -17.10 -25.37
CA PHE A 90 -21.73 -18.49 -24.95
C PHE A 90 -21.69 -19.39 -26.19
N ASN A 91 -20.75 -20.34 -26.24
CA ASN A 91 -20.58 -21.25 -27.39
C ASN A 91 -20.94 -22.69 -27.00
N LEU A 92 -21.32 -23.53 -27.96
CA LEU A 92 -21.64 -24.95 -27.70
C LEU A 92 -20.44 -25.75 -27.14
N ASP A 93 -19.24 -25.44 -27.64
CA ASP A 93 -18.02 -26.22 -27.37
C ASP A 93 -17.32 -25.85 -26.05
N GLY A 94 -17.86 -24.88 -25.31
CA GLY A 94 -17.28 -24.38 -24.07
C GLY A 94 -16.90 -22.90 -24.11
N PRO A 95 -16.40 -22.37 -22.99
CA PRO A 95 -16.05 -20.96 -22.88
C PRO A 95 -14.76 -20.64 -23.63
N ASP A 96 -14.71 -19.45 -24.25
CA ASP A 96 -13.53 -18.96 -24.94
C ASP A 96 -12.34 -18.84 -23.97
N GLY A 97 -11.37 -19.76 -24.07
CA GLY A 97 -10.09 -19.68 -23.35
C GLY A 97 -9.70 -20.88 -22.48
N PHE A 98 -10.60 -21.82 -22.17
CA PHE A 98 -10.31 -23.04 -21.39
C PHE A 98 -9.70 -24.18 -22.25
N GLN A 99 -8.73 -23.86 -23.10
CA GLN A 99 -8.08 -24.84 -23.98
C GLN A 99 -6.87 -25.55 -23.33
N TYR A 100 -6.63 -25.35 -22.02
CA TYR A 100 -5.41 -25.81 -21.35
C TYR A 100 -5.74 -26.41 -19.98
N TYR A 101 -5.14 -27.56 -19.67
CA TYR A 101 -5.24 -28.23 -18.37
C TYR A 101 -3.89 -28.82 -17.96
N TRP A 102 -3.69 -29.04 -16.66
CA TRP A 102 -2.52 -29.76 -16.14
C TRP A 102 -2.78 -31.27 -16.22
N HIS A 103 -2.07 -31.96 -17.11
CA HIS A 103 -2.19 -33.41 -17.31
C HIS A 103 -1.28 -34.19 -16.36
N CYS A 104 -1.85 -35.05 -15.52
CA CYS A 104 -1.09 -36.01 -14.71
C CYS A 104 -0.74 -37.24 -15.55
N LEU A 105 0.56 -37.55 -15.71
CA LEU A 105 1.08 -38.63 -16.57
C LEU A 105 0.59 -40.05 -16.22
N LYS A 106 -0.08 -40.23 -15.08
CA LYS A 106 -0.67 -41.52 -14.65
C LYS A 106 -2.16 -41.63 -14.97
N GLN A 107 -2.78 -40.58 -15.49
CA GLN A 107 -4.19 -40.51 -15.84
C GLN A 107 -4.34 -40.46 -17.36
N LYS A 108 -5.53 -40.80 -17.88
CA LYS A 108 -5.81 -40.65 -19.31
C LYS A 108 -5.85 -39.17 -19.68
N GLU A 109 -5.35 -38.86 -20.87
CA GLU A 109 -5.41 -37.51 -21.43
C GLU A 109 -6.87 -37.08 -21.59
N GLN A 110 -7.16 -35.85 -21.16
CA GLN A 110 -8.40 -35.16 -21.48
C GLN A 110 -8.27 -34.53 -22.86
N TYR A 111 -9.28 -34.74 -23.69
CA TYR A 111 -9.38 -34.16 -25.02
C TYR A 111 -10.42 -33.03 -24.97
N TYR A 112 -10.10 -31.88 -25.58
CA TYR A 112 -11.11 -30.87 -25.86
C TYR A 112 -11.73 -31.19 -27.23
N SER A 113 -13.05 -31.34 -27.28
CA SER A 113 -13.75 -31.61 -28.54
C SER A 113 -13.82 -30.31 -29.35
N THR A 114 -13.41 -30.37 -30.62
CA THR A 114 -13.74 -29.35 -31.63
C THR A 114 -14.67 -29.98 -32.62
N ARG A 115 -15.89 -29.45 -32.71
CA ARG A 115 -16.82 -29.87 -33.76
C ARG A 115 -16.21 -29.58 -35.13
N GLN A 116 -16.15 -30.60 -35.99
CA GLN A 116 -15.65 -30.47 -37.36
C GLN A 116 -16.63 -29.70 -38.26
N GLN A 117 -17.94 -29.79 -37.98
CA GLN A 117 -19.03 -29.07 -38.66
C GLN A 117 -20.20 -28.84 -37.68
N GLY A 118 -20.97 -27.76 -37.90
CA GLY A 118 -22.12 -27.40 -37.06
C GLY A 118 -21.69 -26.77 -35.72
N GLY A 119 -21.63 -25.44 -35.69
CA GLY A 119 -21.36 -24.64 -34.48
C GLY A 119 -22.50 -23.68 -34.18
N GLY A 120 -22.61 -23.24 -32.93
CA GLY A 120 -23.64 -22.31 -32.48
C GLY A 120 -23.16 -21.47 -31.30
N SER A 121 -23.70 -20.25 -31.19
CA SER A 121 -23.44 -19.37 -30.06
C SER A 121 -24.69 -18.59 -29.69
N LEU A 122 -24.85 -18.31 -28.40
CA LEU A 122 -25.85 -17.40 -27.88
C LEU A 122 -25.18 -16.11 -27.45
N MET A 123 -25.71 -14.98 -27.89
CA MET A 123 -25.34 -13.66 -27.39
C MET A 123 -26.33 -13.32 -26.28
N VAL A 124 -25.85 -13.18 -25.05
CA VAL A 124 -26.71 -13.01 -23.87
C VAL A 124 -26.44 -11.64 -23.25
N TRP A 125 -27.51 -10.92 -22.93
CA TRP A 125 -27.46 -9.72 -22.10
C TRP A 125 -28.09 -10.01 -20.74
N LEU A 126 -27.56 -9.39 -19.70
CA LEU A 126 -28.19 -9.34 -18.38
C LEU A 126 -27.92 -8.00 -17.69
N ALA A 127 -28.74 -7.71 -16.69
CA ALA A 127 -28.51 -6.65 -15.72
C ALA A 127 -28.61 -7.20 -14.28
N VAL A 128 -27.78 -6.66 -13.40
CA VAL A 128 -27.79 -6.96 -11.97
C VAL A 128 -27.80 -5.68 -11.16
N GLY A 129 -28.71 -5.60 -10.19
CA GLY A 129 -28.74 -4.58 -9.13
C GLY A 129 -28.44 -5.20 -7.77
N PHE A 130 -28.37 -4.38 -6.72
CA PHE A 130 -28.20 -4.88 -5.36
C PHE A 130 -29.45 -5.65 -4.87
N GLY A 131 -30.63 -5.11 -5.18
CA GLY A 131 -31.95 -5.66 -4.80
C GLY A 131 -32.49 -6.76 -5.70
N GLY A 132 -31.97 -6.91 -6.93
CA GLY A 132 -32.47 -7.92 -7.87
C GLY A 132 -31.65 -8.02 -9.16
N ARG A 133 -32.21 -8.70 -10.16
CA ARG A 133 -31.55 -9.01 -11.44
C ARG A 133 -32.57 -9.31 -12.53
N SER A 134 -32.18 -9.06 -13.78
CA SER A 134 -33.03 -9.29 -14.96
C SER A 134 -33.18 -10.76 -15.30
N SER A 135 -34.09 -11.06 -16.23
CA SER A 135 -34.03 -12.32 -16.97
C SER A 135 -32.82 -12.32 -17.91
N LEU A 136 -32.42 -13.50 -18.41
CA LEU A 136 -31.44 -13.57 -19.49
C LEU A 136 -32.11 -13.16 -20.81
N VAL A 137 -31.55 -12.17 -21.49
CA VAL A 137 -32.02 -11.75 -22.81
C VAL A 137 -31.13 -12.33 -23.89
N PHE A 138 -31.71 -13.15 -24.76
CA PHE A 138 -30.99 -13.78 -25.87
C PHE A 138 -31.11 -12.93 -27.13
N ILE A 139 -30.02 -12.25 -27.48
CA ILE A 139 -29.95 -11.34 -28.61
C ILE A 139 -29.85 -12.14 -29.91
N LYS A 140 -30.81 -11.94 -30.82
CA LYS A 140 -30.81 -12.55 -32.15
C LYS A 140 -30.09 -11.66 -33.15
N GLY A 141 -28.96 -12.13 -33.69
CA GLY A 141 -28.20 -11.40 -34.71
C GLY A 141 -27.51 -10.15 -34.16
N ARG A 142 -27.47 -9.07 -34.96
CA ARG A 142 -26.83 -7.81 -34.57
C ARG A 142 -27.89 -6.85 -34.03
N GLN A 143 -27.88 -6.61 -32.73
CA GLN A 143 -28.79 -5.67 -32.06
C GLN A 143 -28.61 -4.25 -32.61
N ASN A 144 -29.72 -3.59 -32.94
CA ASN A 144 -29.76 -2.17 -33.27
C ASN A 144 -30.24 -1.33 -32.07
N HIS A 145 -30.22 -0.01 -32.19
CA HIS A 145 -30.58 0.89 -31.08
C HIS A 145 -32.05 0.79 -30.64
N LYS A 146 -32.98 0.44 -31.54
CA LYS A 146 -34.40 0.25 -31.22
C LYS A 146 -34.62 -1.04 -30.44
N ASP A 147 -33.97 -2.13 -30.87
CA ASP A 147 -34.02 -3.41 -30.15
C ASP A 147 -33.46 -3.26 -28.73
N TYR A 148 -32.41 -2.43 -28.58
CA TYR A 148 -31.83 -2.12 -27.27
C TYR A 148 -32.79 -1.33 -26.39
N ILE A 149 -33.45 -0.29 -26.93
CA ILE A 149 -34.46 0.47 -26.18
C ILE A 149 -35.60 -0.44 -25.71
N GLN A 150 -36.14 -1.29 -26.59
CA GLN A 150 -37.22 -2.22 -26.25
C GLN A 150 -36.80 -3.19 -25.13
N GLN A 151 -35.54 -3.63 -25.15
CA GLN A 151 -34.97 -4.45 -24.09
C GLN A 151 -34.94 -3.70 -22.75
N LEU A 152 -34.50 -2.45 -22.73
CA LEU A 152 -34.47 -1.63 -21.51
C LEU A 152 -35.88 -1.36 -20.98
N GLU A 153 -36.86 -1.10 -21.85
CA GLU A 153 -38.27 -0.92 -21.49
C GLU A 153 -38.87 -2.16 -20.83
N THR A 154 -38.40 -3.35 -21.22
CA THR A 154 -38.95 -4.63 -20.73
C THR A 154 -38.24 -5.11 -19.47
N GLU A 155 -36.91 -5.03 -19.44
CA GLU A 155 -36.09 -5.73 -18.44
C GLU A 155 -35.46 -4.80 -17.41
N LEU A 156 -35.41 -3.49 -17.65
CA LEU A 156 -34.77 -2.53 -16.75
C LEU A 156 -35.78 -1.56 -16.14
N LEU A 157 -36.53 -0.83 -16.96
CA LEU A 157 -37.38 0.27 -16.52
C LEU A 157 -38.43 -0.15 -15.47
N PRO A 158 -39.11 -1.31 -15.59
CA PRO A 158 -40.11 -1.73 -14.60
C PRO A 158 -39.53 -2.09 -13.23
N TYR A 159 -38.24 -2.42 -13.16
CA TYR A 159 -37.61 -3.00 -11.97
C TYR A 159 -36.49 -2.14 -11.38
N GLY A 160 -36.12 -1.04 -12.04
CA GLY A 160 -34.97 -0.21 -11.64
C GLY A 160 -35.06 0.28 -10.19
N SER A 161 -36.24 0.74 -9.77
CA SER A 161 -36.49 1.22 -8.41
C SER A 161 -36.38 0.12 -7.36
N ASP A 162 -36.81 -1.11 -7.68
CA ASP A 162 -36.71 -2.25 -6.76
C ASP A 162 -35.25 -2.73 -6.62
N TRP A 163 -34.46 -2.60 -7.68
CA TRP A 163 -33.09 -3.11 -7.73
C TRP A 163 -32.03 -2.13 -7.20
N GLY A 164 -32.23 -0.83 -7.43
CA GLY A 164 -31.27 0.24 -7.08
C GLY A 164 -31.84 1.38 -6.22
N GLY A 165 -33.12 1.30 -5.80
CA GLY A 165 -33.79 2.35 -5.05
C GLY A 165 -34.33 3.49 -5.91
N GLU A 166 -34.91 4.52 -5.28
CA GLU A 166 -35.61 5.62 -5.98
C GLU A 166 -34.73 6.39 -6.98
N ASN A 167 -33.42 6.50 -6.70
CA ASN A 167 -32.46 7.24 -7.52
C ASN A 167 -31.43 6.30 -8.17
N TRP A 168 -31.90 5.18 -8.72
CA TRP A 168 -31.03 4.19 -9.34
C TRP A 168 -30.27 4.76 -10.55
N ILE A 169 -29.06 4.26 -10.76
CA ILE A 169 -28.13 4.69 -11.81
C ILE A 169 -27.82 3.50 -12.70
N TYR A 170 -27.96 3.65 -14.01
CA TYR A 170 -27.69 2.59 -14.97
C TYR A 170 -26.25 2.62 -15.51
N GLN A 171 -25.56 1.48 -15.50
CA GLN A 171 -24.26 1.30 -16.13
C GLN A 171 -24.37 0.47 -17.41
N GLN A 172 -23.70 0.94 -18.47
CA GLN A 172 -23.64 0.28 -19.78
C GLN A 172 -22.23 0.34 -20.39
N GLY A 173 -21.83 -0.66 -21.18
CA GLY A 173 -20.46 -0.84 -21.71
C GLY A 173 -19.95 0.16 -22.77
N GLY A 174 -20.69 1.24 -23.04
CA GLY A 174 -20.28 2.32 -23.95
C GLY A 174 -20.04 1.91 -25.42
N THR A 175 -20.72 0.88 -25.92
CA THR A 175 -20.65 0.44 -27.32
C THR A 175 -21.31 1.47 -28.25
N SER A 176 -21.12 1.33 -29.57
CA SER A 176 -21.67 2.29 -30.53
C SER A 176 -23.20 2.42 -30.46
N ILE A 177 -23.90 1.33 -30.09
CA ILE A 177 -25.37 1.35 -29.90
C ILE A 177 -25.76 2.17 -28.66
N HIS A 178 -25.01 2.09 -27.57
CA HIS A 178 -25.24 2.85 -26.34
C HIS A 178 -25.05 4.36 -26.54
N SER A 179 -24.18 4.72 -27.49
CA SER A 179 -23.89 6.11 -27.84
C SER A 179 -24.85 6.74 -28.84
N ALA A 180 -25.80 5.96 -29.40
CA ALA A 180 -26.76 6.43 -30.39
C ALA A 180 -27.67 7.52 -29.81
N GLN A 181 -27.98 8.54 -30.61
CA GLN A 181 -28.77 9.68 -30.15
C GLN A 181 -30.18 9.29 -29.68
N GLY A 182 -30.79 8.29 -30.32
CA GLY A 182 -32.08 7.75 -29.89
C GLY A 182 -32.05 7.13 -28.48
N VAL A 183 -30.96 6.44 -28.12
CA VAL A 183 -30.80 5.83 -26.79
C VAL A 183 -30.59 6.90 -25.72
N LYS A 184 -29.76 7.91 -26.00
CA LYS A 184 -29.57 9.05 -25.09
C LYS A 184 -30.89 9.78 -24.83
N LYS A 185 -31.62 10.09 -25.90
CA LYS A 185 -32.94 10.71 -25.80
C LYS A 185 -33.91 9.87 -24.98
N TRP A 186 -33.91 8.55 -25.14
CA TRP A 186 -34.76 7.67 -24.35
C TRP A 186 -34.41 7.71 -22.85
N PHE A 187 -33.13 7.73 -22.47
CA PHE A 187 -32.74 7.88 -21.06
C PHE A 187 -33.21 9.22 -20.48
N ASP A 188 -33.07 10.31 -21.25
CA ASP A 188 -33.53 11.64 -20.85
C ASP A 188 -35.06 11.69 -20.70
N ASP A 189 -35.81 11.16 -21.68
CA ASP A 189 -37.27 11.15 -21.70
C ASP A 189 -37.86 10.27 -20.56
N ASN A 190 -37.12 9.28 -20.07
CA ASN A 190 -37.53 8.39 -18.97
C ASN A 190 -36.86 8.72 -17.61
N ASN A 191 -36.13 9.82 -17.51
CA ASN A 191 -35.44 10.26 -16.29
C ASN A 191 -34.50 9.20 -15.67
N VAL A 192 -33.82 8.42 -16.50
CA VAL A 192 -32.88 7.39 -16.05
C VAL A 192 -31.45 7.95 -16.03
N GLN A 193 -30.82 7.95 -14.86
CA GLN A 193 -29.44 8.41 -14.74
C GLN A 193 -28.47 7.36 -15.27
N VAL A 194 -27.57 7.76 -16.17
CA VAL A 194 -26.54 6.86 -16.72
C VAL A 194 -25.19 7.15 -16.06
N LEU A 195 -24.56 6.13 -15.48
CA LEU A 195 -23.23 6.23 -14.91
C LEU A 195 -22.23 6.55 -16.02
N PRO A 196 -21.50 7.68 -15.95
CA PRO A 196 -20.42 7.97 -16.90
C PRO A 196 -19.39 6.83 -16.83
N TRP A 197 -19.23 6.05 -17.89
CA TRP A 197 -18.39 4.85 -17.90
C TRP A 197 -17.20 4.99 -18.86
N PRO A 198 -15.95 4.73 -18.43
CA PRO A 198 -14.79 4.88 -19.28
C PRO A 198 -14.73 3.76 -20.33
N ALA A 199 -14.47 4.12 -21.60
CA ALA A 199 -14.44 3.17 -22.70
C ALA A 199 -13.43 2.02 -22.46
N LYS A 200 -13.80 0.80 -22.88
CA LYS A 200 -12.98 -0.43 -22.74
C LYS A 200 -12.58 -0.74 -21.29
N SER A 201 -13.55 -0.64 -20.39
CA SER A 201 -13.36 -0.90 -18.95
C SER A 201 -14.26 -2.02 -18.45
N PRO A 202 -13.96 -3.28 -18.81
CA PRO A 202 -14.70 -4.43 -18.30
C PRO A 202 -14.37 -4.73 -16.83
N ASP A 203 -13.17 -4.42 -16.37
CA ASP A 203 -12.66 -4.79 -15.04
C ASP A 203 -13.41 -4.20 -13.83
N PRO A 204 -13.87 -2.93 -13.81
CA PRO A 204 -14.74 -2.46 -12.74
C PRO A 204 -16.21 -2.90 -12.91
N ASN A 205 -16.58 -3.56 -14.02
CA ASN A 205 -17.95 -4.06 -14.21
C ASN A 205 -18.11 -5.43 -13.53
N ILE A 206 -18.85 -5.48 -12.43
CA ILE A 206 -19.09 -6.73 -11.67
C ILE A 206 -19.81 -7.82 -12.47
N VAL A 207 -20.47 -7.46 -13.59
CA VAL A 207 -21.10 -8.44 -14.47
C VAL A 207 -20.07 -9.40 -15.07
N GLU A 208 -18.80 -8.99 -15.23
CA GLU A 208 -17.73 -9.90 -15.65
C GLU A 208 -17.50 -11.04 -14.65
N ASN A 209 -17.69 -10.79 -13.34
CA ASN A 209 -17.62 -11.82 -12.31
C ASN A 209 -18.86 -12.73 -12.35
N VAL A 210 -20.05 -12.16 -12.60
CA VAL A 210 -21.29 -12.93 -12.78
C VAL A 210 -21.16 -13.87 -13.97
N TRP A 211 -20.59 -13.38 -15.07
CA TRP A 211 -20.27 -14.19 -16.24
C TRP A 211 -19.33 -15.34 -15.94
N ALA A 212 -18.28 -15.12 -15.13
CA ALA A 212 -17.38 -16.19 -14.73
C ALA A 212 -18.11 -17.28 -13.93
N MET A 213 -18.98 -16.89 -12.99
CA MET A 213 -19.79 -17.82 -12.20
C MET A 213 -20.78 -18.62 -13.06
N LEU A 214 -21.41 -17.97 -14.04
CA LEU A 214 -22.30 -18.64 -15.00
C LEU A 214 -21.53 -19.64 -15.87
N VAL A 215 -20.38 -19.24 -16.40
CA VAL A 215 -19.50 -20.12 -17.19
C VAL A 215 -19.10 -21.37 -16.39
N GLU A 216 -18.71 -21.21 -15.13
CA GLU A 216 -18.35 -22.34 -14.27
C GLU A 216 -19.50 -23.32 -14.05
N ARG A 217 -20.74 -22.83 -13.88
CA ARG A 217 -21.91 -23.68 -13.63
C ARG A 217 -22.45 -24.33 -14.91
N VAL A 218 -22.40 -23.62 -16.04
CA VAL A 218 -22.89 -24.09 -17.34
C VAL A 218 -21.93 -25.14 -17.92
N TYR A 219 -20.63 -24.84 -17.94
CA TYR A 219 -19.60 -25.71 -18.54
C TYR A 219 -18.81 -26.55 -17.52
N GLY A 220 -19.21 -26.50 -16.25
CA GLY A 220 -18.55 -27.24 -15.17
C GLY A 220 -18.38 -28.71 -15.51
N GLN A 221 -17.28 -29.30 -15.02
CA GLN A 221 -16.92 -30.70 -15.29
C GLN A 221 -16.70 -31.03 -16.78
N GLY A 222 -16.44 -30.02 -17.62
CA GLY A 222 -16.16 -30.20 -19.04
C GLY A 222 -17.42 -30.43 -19.89
N ARG A 223 -18.59 -29.99 -19.40
CA ARG A 223 -19.86 -30.11 -20.12
C ARG A 223 -19.84 -29.32 -21.43
N GLN A 224 -20.39 -29.92 -22.48
CA GLN A 224 -20.61 -29.31 -23.80
C GLN A 224 -22.06 -29.56 -24.23
N TYR A 225 -22.53 -28.80 -25.22
CA TYR A 225 -23.94 -28.82 -25.63
C TYR A 225 -24.10 -29.26 -27.08
N GLU A 226 -25.14 -30.04 -27.37
CA GLU A 226 -25.35 -30.59 -28.70
C GLU A 226 -25.90 -29.54 -29.68
N ASN A 227 -26.73 -28.64 -29.16
CA ASN A 227 -27.41 -27.61 -29.92
C ASN A 227 -27.71 -26.36 -29.08
N VAL A 228 -28.07 -25.28 -29.75
CA VAL A 228 -28.31 -23.97 -29.13
C VAL A 228 -29.48 -23.99 -28.14
N LYS A 229 -30.49 -24.85 -28.37
CA LYS A 229 -31.65 -24.95 -27.48
C LYS A 229 -31.26 -25.53 -26.12
N GLU A 230 -30.43 -26.56 -26.10
CA GLU A 230 -29.94 -27.16 -24.86
C GLU A 230 -29.07 -26.18 -24.04
N LEU A 231 -28.19 -25.42 -24.72
CA LEU A 231 -27.40 -24.38 -24.08
C LEU A 231 -28.29 -23.28 -23.49
N HIS A 232 -29.34 -22.88 -24.19
CA HIS A 232 -30.33 -21.90 -23.72
C HIS A 232 -31.05 -22.38 -22.45
N GLU A 233 -31.62 -23.58 -22.48
CA GLU A 233 -32.33 -24.17 -21.33
C GLU A 233 -31.42 -24.32 -20.12
N SER A 234 -30.15 -24.68 -20.33
CA SER A 234 -29.18 -24.77 -19.25
C SER A 234 -28.80 -23.40 -18.67
N LEU A 235 -28.65 -22.37 -19.51
CA LEU A 235 -28.40 -21.01 -19.06
C LEU A 235 -29.56 -20.49 -18.20
N ASP A 236 -30.79 -20.67 -18.67
CA ASP A 236 -31.99 -20.28 -17.92
C ASP A 236 -32.10 -21.02 -16.58
N SER A 237 -31.87 -22.33 -16.56
CA SER A 237 -31.93 -23.14 -15.34
C SER A 237 -30.90 -22.68 -14.30
N VAL A 238 -29.65 -22.46 -14.73
CA VAL A 238 -28.58 -21.95 -13.86
C VAL A 238 -28.88 -20.53 -13.39
N TRP A 239 -29.40 -19.67 -14.27
CA TRP A 239 -29.73 -18.31 -13.91
C TRP A 239 -30.92 -18.26 -12.95
N ASN A 240 -31.98 -19.03 -13.16
CA ASN A 240 -33.14 -19.05 -12.26
C ASN A 240 -32.78 -19.50 -10.83
N THR A 241 -31.75 -20.34 -10.69
CA THR A 241 -31.24 -20.79 -9.38
C THR A 241 -30.09 -19.93 -8.82
N PHE A 242 -29.73 -18.83 -9.49
CA PHE A 242 -28.64 -17.97 -9.05
C PHE A 242 -29.03 -17.14 -7.83
N CYS A 243 -28.27 -17.29 -6.74
CA CYS A 243 -28.55 -16.60 -5.48
C CYS A 243 -28.14 -15.12 -5.54
N GLN A 244 -29.07 -14.23 -5.18
CA GLN A 244 -28.83 -12.78 -5.13
C GLN A 244 -27.68 -12.40 -4.20
N LYS A 245 -27.42 -13.18 -3.14
CA LYS A 245 -26.31 -12.93 -2.21
C LYS A 245 -24.94 -12.93 -2.88
N TYR A 246 -24.74 -13.71 -3.95
CA TYR A 246 -23.49 -13.68 -4.71
C TYR A 246 -23.28 -12.35 -5.42
N ILE A 247 -24.36 -11.74 -5.92
CA ILE A 247 -24.34 -10.42 -6.54
C ILE A 247 -24.05 -9.35 -5.47
N GLN A 248 -24.72 -9.41 -4.33
CA GLN A 248 -24.51 -8.46 -3.22
C GLN A 248 -23.05 -8.44 -2.74
N ASN A 249 -22.41 -9.61 -2.63
CA ASN A 249 -20.98 -9.69 -2.28
C ASN A 249 -20.07 -9.00 -3.32
N LEU A 250 -20.47 -8.94 -4.60
CA LEU A 250 -19.73 -8.21 -5.64
C LEU A 250 -19.92 -6.69 -5.52
N TYR A 251 -21.08 -6.23 -5.05
CA TYR A 251 -21.27 -4.81 -4.69
C TYR A 251 -20.37 -4.43 -3.52
N ASP A 252 -20.26 -5.27 -2.50
CA ASP A 252 -19.35 -5.04 -1.36
C ASP A 252 -17.87 -4.95 -1.79
N SER A 253 -17.49 -5.57 -2.91
CA SER A 253 -16.13 -5.49 -3.46
C SER A 253 -15.90 -4.30 -4.40
N MET A 254 -16.92 -3.49 -4.74
CA MET A 254 -16.76 -2.36 -5.66
C MET A 254 -15.72 -1.32 -5.24
N PRO A 255 -15.65 -0.90 -3.95
CA PRO A 255 -14.58 0.00 -3.50
C PRO A 255 -13.19 -0.57 -3.78
N ASN A 256 -13.01 -1.89 -3.63
CA ASN A 256 -11.75 -2.57 -3.94
C ASN A 256 -11.46 -2.60 -5.44
N HIS A 257 -12.45 -2.86 -6.31
CA HIS A 257 -12.26 -2.82 -7.76
C HIS A 257 -11.85 -1.42 -8.25
N VAL A 258 -12.46 -0.36 -7.69
CA VAL A 258 -12.08 1.03 -7.98
C VAL A 258 -10.67 1.33 -7.47
N PHE A 259 -10.32 0.84 -6.27
CA PHE A 259 -8.98 0.95 -5.74
C PHE A 259 -7.93 0.24 -6.61
N GLU A 260 -8.20 -0.99 -7.06
CA GLU A 260 -7.32 -1.73 -7.97
C GLU A 260 -7.11 -0.97 -9.30
N LEU A 261 -8.18 -0.36 -9.83
CA LEU A 261 -8.10 0.48 -11.02
C LEU A 261 -7.19 1.71 -10.77
N ILE A 262 -7.25 2.30 -9.58
CA ILE A 262 -6.40 3.43 -9.20
C ILE A 262 -4.96 2.98 -8.91
N GLN A 263 -4.74 1.83 -8.27
CA GLN A 263 -3.42 1.21 -8.08
C GLN A 263 -2.79 0.79 -9.41
N ALA A 264 -3.60 0.51 -10.44
CA ALA A 264 -3.10 0.28 -11.79
C ALA A 264 -2.72 1.58 -12.52
N GLY A 265 -3.27 2.74 -12.10
CA GLY A 265 -3.00 4.05 -12.70
C GLY A 265 -2.06 4.96 -11.90
N VAL A 266 -1.87 4.71 -10.60
CA VAL A 266 -0.73 5.16 -9.79
C VAL A 266 0.27 4.04 -9.85
N THR A 267 1.43 4.22 -10.49
CA THR A 267 2.41 3.15 -10.58
C THR A 267 2.94 2.83 -9.19
N CYS A 268 2.31 1.85 -8.56
CA CYS A 268 2.58 1.44 -7.20
C CYS A 268 3.27 0.07 -7.25
N TYR A 269 4.46 -0.03 -6.69
CA TYR A 269 5.20 -1.29 -6.65
C TYR A 269 5.38 -1.73 -5.20
N VAL A 270 5.05 -2.99 -4.91
CA VAL A 270 5.52 -3.64 -3.69
C VAL A 270 6.85 -4.30 -4.00
N THR A 271 7.86 -4.00 -3.19
CA THR A 271 9.17 -4.64 -3.34
C THR A 271 9.64 -5.25 -2.05
N ASN A 272 10.16 -6.48 -2.17
CA ASN A 272 10.81 -7.18 -1.09
C ASN A 272 12.31 -7.14 -1.35
N ALA A 273 13.08 -6.62 -0.40
CA ALA A 273 14.51 -6.80 -0.35
C ALA A 273 14.86 -8.07 0.43
N TYR A 274 15.92 -8.77 -0.02
CA TYR A 274 16.34 -10.05 0.55
C TYR A 274 17.76 -9.91 1.10
N HIS A 275 17.92 -10.07 2.41
CA HIS A 275 19.23 -10.15 3.05
C HIS A 275 19.23 -11.26 4.10
N ALA A 276 20.07 -12.29 3.94
CA ALA A 276 20.05 -13.49 4.78
C ALA A 276 18.61 -14.04 4.96
N ASN A 277 18.14 -14.13 6.21
CA ASN A 277 16.79 -14.58 6.57
C ASN A 277 15.74 -13.45 6.52
N TYR A 278 16.14 -12.19 6.33
CA TYR A 278 15.28 -11.01 6.44
C TYR A 278 14.67 -10.61 5.11
N ARG A 279 13.42 -10.14 5.18
CA ARG A 279 12.57 -9.71 4.07
C ARG A 279 11.95 -8.37 4.43
N GLN A 280 12.40 -7.28 3.80
CA GLN A 280 11.85 -5.95 4.03
C GLN A 280 10.80 -5.61 2.97
N ASN A 281 9.58 -5.36 3.39
CA ASN A 281 8.50 -4.85 2.57
C ASN A 281 8.65 -3.35 2.35
N SER A 282 8.35 -2.92 1.13
CA SER A 282 8.27 -1.50 0.80
C SER A 282 7.13 -1.23 -0.15
N LYS A 283 6.49 -0.08 0.04
CA LYS A 283 5.54 0.50 -0.90
C LYS A 283 6.20 1.64 -1.65
N PHE A 284 6.32 1.51 -2.96
CA PHE A 284 6.84 2.58 -3.81
C PHE A 284 5.69 3.22 -4.61
N VAL A 285 5.64 4.55 -4.63
CA VAL A 285 4.69 5.33 -5.43
C VAL A 285 5.42 6.36 -6.27
N GLU A 286 5.12 6.39 -7.56
CA GLU A 286 5.69 7.37 -8.48
C GLU A 286 5.14 8.79 -8.27
N SER A 287 5.90 9.79 -8.73
CA SER A 287 5.49 11.19 -8.71
C SER A 287 4.24 11.44 -9.56
N GLN A 288 3.31 12.25 -9.09
CA GLN A 288 2.15 12.69 -9.88
C GLN A 288 2.51 13.75 -10.94
N ARG A 289 3.70 14.36 -10.84
CA ARG A 289 4.16 15.40 -11.77
C ARG A 289 5.02 14.83 -12.90
N SER A 290 6.23 14.36 -12.60
CA SER A 290 7.15 13.78 -13.59
C SER A 290 8.05 12.72 -12.96
N PRO A 291 7.60 11.45 -12.88
CA PRO A 291 8.35 10.37 -12.23
C PRO A 291 9.80 10.25 -12.70
N THR A 292 10.04 10.42 -13.99
CA THR A 292 11.36 10.22 -14.61
C THR A 292 12.39 11.30 -14.25
N THR A 293 11.95 12.48 -13.79
CA THR A 293 12.86 13.60 -13.45
C THR A 293 12.72 14.06 -12.01
N ASP A 294 11.59 13.78 -11.37
CA ASP A 294 11.36 14.16 -9.99
C ASP A 294 12.22 13.31 -9.03
N PRO A 295 12.58 13.83 -7.84
CA PRO A 295 13.40 13.11 -6.88
C PRO A 295 12.80 11.76 -6.46
N VAL A 296 13.66 10.90 -5.95
CA VAL A 296 13.26 9.71 -5.17
C VAL A 296 13.47 10.03 -3.71
N VAL A 297 12.45 9.79 -2.88
CA VAL A 297 12.45 10.06 -1.46
C VAL A 297 12.16 8.76 -0.72
N LEU A 298 13.08 8.30 0.11
CA LEU A 298 12.81 7.24 1.08
C LEU A 298 12.12 7.86 2.29
N TRP A 299 11.04 7.23 2.77
CA TRP A 299 10.36 7.53 4.02
C TRP A 299 10.46 6.34 4.99
N MET A 300 10.76 6.63 6.25
CA MET A 300 10.83 5.68 7.34
C MET A 300 10.16 6.23 8.60
N ASN A 301 9.08 5.59 9.07
CA ASN A 301 8.56 5.83 10.42
C ASN A 301 9.53 5.26 11.48
N GLY A 302 9.28 5.63 12.74
CA GLY A 302 10.17 5.34 13.87
C GLY A 302 9.76 4.13 14.72
N GLY A 303 9.45 4.38 15.99
CA GLY A 303 9.19 3.38 17.03
C GLY A 303 10.28 3.31 18.09
N PRO A 304 11.32 2.45 17.99
CA PRO A 304 11.65 1.56 16.87
C PRO A 304 10.62 0.45 16.68
N GLY A 305 10.40 0.03 15.44
CA GLY A 305 9.50 -1.08 15.13
C GLY A 305 8.12 -0.69 14.60
N CYS A 306 7.90 0.57 14.25
CA CYS A 306 6.64 1.04 13.66
C CYS A 306 6.69 1.06 12.12
N SER A 307 5.55 0.79 11.50
CA SER A 307 5.41 0.58 10.07
C SER A 307 5.41 1.89 9.30
N SER A 308 6.17 1.93 8.21
CA SER A 308 6.13 3.04 7.25
C SER A 308 4.86 3.09 6.40
N LEU A 309 3.97 2.09 6.52
CA LEU A 309 2.64 2.17 5.92
C LEU A 309 1.70 3.08 6.71
N ASP A 310 2.04 3.44 7.95
CA ASP A 310 1.38 4.52 8.66
C ASP A 310 1.62 5.85 7.94
N GLY A 311 2.88 6.20 7.64
CA GLY A 311 3.17 7.38 6.83
C GLY A 311 2.56 7.35 5.42
N PHE A 312 2.36 6.16 4.86
CA PHE A 312 1.65 5.99 3.59
C PHE A 312 0.15 6.25 3.68
N LEU A 313 -0.52 5.84 4.77
CA LEU A 313 -1.99 5.82 4.89
C LEU A 313 -2.57 6.82 5.90
N SER A 314 -1.73 7.53 6.65
CA SER A 314 -2.16 8.42 7.73
C SER A 314 -1.48 9.79 7.67
N GLU A 315 -0.33 9.90 6.98
CA GLU A 315 0.45 11.14 6.97
C GLU A 315 0.61 11.74 5.56
N LEU A 316 1.62 11.29 4.81
CA LEU A 316 2.13 11.99 3.63
C LEU A 316 1.93 11.23 2.32
N GLY A 317 1.39 10.01 2.38
CA GLY A 317 1.08 9.23 1.20
C GLY A 317 -0.14 9.74 0.41
N PRO A 318 -0.36 9.22 -0.80
CA PRO A 318 -1.42 9.67 -1.71
C PRO A 318 -2.85 9.37 -1.26
N LEU A 319 -3.02 8.44 -0.32
CA LEU A 319 -4.31 7.89 0.08
C LEU A 319 -4.31 7.75 1.60
N HIS A 320 -5.47 8.00 2.21
CA HIS A 320 -5.69 7.74 3.62
C HIS A 320 -6.78 6.70 3.82
N VAL A 321 -6.68 5.94 4.91
CA VAL A 321 -7.74 5.01 5.31
C VAL A 321 -8.88 5.78 5.99
N SER A 322 -10.10 5.57 5.51
CA SER A 322 -11.32 6.11 6.10
C SER A 322 -11.57 5.52 7.49
N ALA A 323 -12.36 6.20 8.32
CA ALA A 323 -12.69 5.75 9.68
C ALA A 323 -13.37 4.36 9.73
N ASP A 324 -14.00 3.92 8.64
CA ASP A 324 -14.62 2.60 8.53
C ASP A 324 -13.61 1.43 8.49
N GLY A 325 -12.32 1.70 8.21
CA GLY A 325 -11.30 0.68 7.96
C GLY A 325 -11.56 -0.17 6.70
N LYS A 326 -12.39 0.34 5.78
CA LYS A 326 -12.88 -0.34 4.57
C LYS A 326 -12.78 0.48 3.31
N SER A 327 -12.54 1.78 3.39
CA SER A 327 -12.40 2.63 2.22
C SER A 327 -11.16 3.51 2.33
N LEU A 328 -10.76 4.06 1.18
CA LEU A 328 -9.66 5.01 1.09
C LEU A 328 -10.16 6.33 0.51
N TYR A 329 -9.58 7.44 0.97
CA TYR A 329 -9.79 8.76 0.40
C TYR A 329 -8.46 9.39 0.00
N LYS A 330 -8.51 10.38 -0.90
CA LYS A 330 -7.30 11.00 -1.45
C LYS A 330 -6.69 12.02 -0.47
N ASN A 331 -5.37 11.98 -0.31
CA ASN A 331 -4.62 13.06 0.32
C ASN A 331 -4.29 14.17 -0.70
N PRO A 332 -4.86 15.39 -0.59
CA PRO A 332 -4.51 16.48 -1.48
C PRO A 332 -3.10 17.04 -1.23
N TYR A 333 -2.47 16.74 -0.09
CA TYR A 333 -1.16 17.25 0.32
C TYR A 333 -0.03 16.21 0.24
N SER A 334 -0.29 15.07 -0.40
CA SER A 334 0.68 13.98 -0.55
C SER A 334 2.03 14.44 -1.09
N TRP A 335 3.11 13.95 -0.49
CA TRP A 335 4.48 14.21 -0.95
C TRP A 335 4.75 13.67 -2.35
N ASN A 336 4.03 12.62 -2.76
CA ASN A 336 4.19 12.08 -4.11
C ASN A 336 3.64 13.01 -5.21
N ARG A 337 3.11 14.20 -4.87
CA ARG A 337 2.80 15.23 -5.87
C ARG A 337 4.03 15.73 -6.62
N VAL A 338 5.22 15.67 -6.01
CA VAL A 338 6.47 16.21 -6.56
C VAL A 338 7.67 15.28 -6.43
N ALA A 339 7.47 14.05 -5.93
CA ALA A 339 8.53 13.07 -5.71
C ALA A 339 8.02 11.63 -5.92
N ASN A 340 8.94 10.73 -6.25
CA ASN A 340 8.70 9.29 -6.16
C ASN A 340 9.03 8.86 -4.73
N VAL A 341 8.09 8.26 -4.00
CA VAL A 341 8.25 8.00 -2.56
C VAL A 341 8.31 6.50 -2.29
N ILE A 342 9.32 6.06 -1.53
CA ILE A 342 9.50 4.69 -1.04
C ILE A 342 9.15 4.69 0.45
N PHE A 343 8.11 3.98 0.85
CA PHE A 343 7.77 3.73 2.24
C PHE A 343 8.35 2.37 2.64
N LEU A 344 9.38 2.35 3.46
CA LEU A 344 10.10 1.12 3.82
C LEU A 344 9.72 0.64 5.22
N GLU A 345 9.06 -0.52 5.34
CA GLU A 345 8.79 -1.12 6.64
C GLU A 345 10.06 -1.78 7.18
N ALA A 346 10.66 -1.21 8.21
CA ALA A 346 11.90 -1.69 8.79
C ALA A 346 11.94 -1.51 10.31
N PRO A 347 12.63 -2.38 11.06
CA PRO A 347 13.36 -3.58 10.61
C PRO A 347 12.46 -4.78 10.26
N ALA A 348 13.04 -5.97 10.04
CA ALA A 348 12.26 -7.20 9.87
C ALA A 348 11.41 -7.51 11.12
N GLY A 349 10.15 -7.88 10.92
CA GLY A 349 9.15 -8.05 11.98
C GLY A 349 8.14 -6.90 12.03
N VAL A 350 8.44 -5.76 11.39
CA VAL A 350 7.56 -4.58 11.33
C VAL A 350 6.55 -4.71 10.19
N GLY A 351 5.26 -4.52 10.49
CA GLY A 351 4.19 -4.57 9.50
C GLY A 351 4.24 -5.87 8.67
N PHE A 352 4.44 -5.77 7.35
CA PHE A 352 4.60 -6.94 6.49
C PHE A 352 6.06 -7.39 6.27
N SER A 353 7.04 -6.70 6.84
CA SER A 353 8.44 -7.15 6.85
C SER A 353 8.59 -8.33 7.80
N TYR A 354 9.36 -9.34 7.41
CA TYR A 354 9.46 -10.58 8.18
C TYR A 354 10.84 -11.23 8.06
N ALA A 355 11.10 -12.22 8.90
CA ALA A 355 12.28 -13.06 8.86
C ALA A 355 11.87 -14.52 8.73
N ASP A 356 12.53 -15.30 7.86
CA ASP A 356 12.20 -16.72 7.65
C ASP A 356 12.32 -17.54 8.95
N ASN A 357 13.22 -17.13 9.85
CA ASN A 357 13.42 -17.75 11.17
C ASN A 357 12.58 -17.13 12.29
N LYS A 358 11.77 -16.09 11.99
CA LYS A 358 10.96 -15.32 12.94
C LYS A 358 11.73 -14.78 14.16
N LYS A 359 13.01 -14.48 13.99
CA LYS A 359 13.84 -13.83 15.03
C LYS A 359 14.02 -12.36 14.68
N TYR A 360 13.58 -11.48 15.57
CA TYR A 360 13.50 -10.04 15.32
C TYR A 360 14.41 -9.19 16.22
N PHE A 361 15.25 -9.83 17.04
CA PHE A 361 16.31 -9.14 17.79
C PHE A 361 17.29 -8.45 16.84
N THR A 362 17.45 -7.14 16.98
CA THR A 362 18.29 -6.32 16.10
C THR A 362 18.81 -5.08 16.85
N ASP A 363 19.63 -4.28 16.20
CA ASP A 363 20.20 -3.04 16.71
C ASP A 363 20.30 -1.95 15.62
N ASP A 364 20.74 -0.75 16.01
CA ASP A 364 20.85 0.40 15.11
C ASP A 364 21.73 0.09 13.89
N ASP A 365 22.88 -0.56 14.10
CA ASP A 365 23.87 -0.84 13.06
C ASP A 365 23.37 -1.90 12.08
N SER A 366 22.79 -2.99 12.59
CA SER A 366 22.22 -4.09 11.80
C SER A 366 21.03 -3.62 11.00
N THR A 367 20.14 -2.84 11.61
CA THR A 367 18.99 -2.22 10.94
C THR A 367 19.45 -1.29 9.81
N SER A 368 20.42 -0.41 10.09
CA SER A 368 21.00 0.49 9.10
C SER A 368 21.63 -0.28 7.92
N TYR A 369 22.31 -1.40 8.19
CA TYR A 369 22.91 -2.24 7.15
C TYR A 369 21.84 -2.93 6.29
N ASP A 370 20.82 -3.52 6.90
CA ASP A 370 19.74 -4.19 6.16
C ASP A 370 18.96 -3.18 5.29
N ASN A 371 18.71 -1.97 5.80
CA ASN A 371 18.08 -0.89 5.04
C ASN A 371 18.94 -0.46 3.84
N TYR A 372 20.27 -0.41 4.01
CA TYR A 372 21.20 -0.11 2.91
C TYR A 372 21.15 -1.19 1.82
N VAL A 373 21.11 -2.48 2.20
CA VAL A 373 20.94 -3.59 1.26
C VAL A 373 19.58 -3.54 0.56
N ALA A 374 18.53 -3.10 1.26
CA ALA A 374 17.22 -2.91 0.66
C ALA A 374 17.19 -1.78 -0.37
N LEU A 375 17.86 -0.66 -0.10
CA LEU A 375 18.04 0.41 -1.09
C LEU A 375 18.83 -0.06 -2.31
N GLN A 376 19.90 -0.83 -2.12
CA GLN A 376 20.64 -1.41 -3.25
C GLN A 376 19.72 -2.29 -4.11
N SER A 377 18.93 -3.17 -3.47
CA SER A 377 17.96 -4.03 -4.15
C SER A 377 16.89 -3.23 -4.90
N PHE A 378 16.40 -2.14 -4.30
CA PHE A 378 15.44 -1.24 -4.94
C PHE A 378 16.02 -0.63 -6.23
N PHE A 379 17.21 -0.02 -6.16
CA PHE A 379 17.82 0.60 -7.33
C PHE A 379 18.31 -0.41 -8.37
N GLU A 380 18.59 -1.66 -7.99
CA GLU A 380 18.82 -2.74 -8.97
C GLU A 380 17.55 -3.14 -9.72
N LYS A 381 16.40 -3.15 -9.02
CA LYS A 381 15.09 -3.47 -9.60
C LYS A 381 14.56 -2.33 -10.46
N PHE A 382 14.79 -1.08 -10.07
CA PHE A 382 14.39 0.12 -10.80
C PHE A 382 15.61 1.00 -11.18
N PRO A 383 16.47 0.53 -12.09
CA PRO A 383 17.70 1.22 -12.46
C PRO A 383 17.48 2.59 -13.11
N GLU A 384 16.29 2.85 -13.65
CA GLU A 384 15.88 4.15 -14.20
C GLU A 384 15.95 5.27 -13.17
N PHE A 385 15.69 4.97 -11.89
CA PHE A 385 15.67 5.95 -10.80
C PHE A 385 17.05 6.28 -10.23
N LYS A 386 18.12 5.57 -10.64
CA LYS A 386 19.50 5.82 -10.14
C LYS A 386 20.01 7.23 -10.47
N LYS A 387 19.46 7.86 -11.51
CA LYS A 387 19.85 9.19 -11.97
C LYS A 387 19.10 10.30 -11.23
N ASN A 388 17.94 9.99 -10.67
CA ASN A 388 17.12 10.95 -9.94
C ASN A 388 17.84 11.36 -8.65
N ASP A 389 17.65 12.61 -8.24
CA ASP A 389 18.11 13.05 -6.93
C ASP A 389 17.46 12.18 -5.85
N PHE A 390 18.27 11.67 -4.92
CA PHE A 390 17.81 10.78 -3.86
C PHE A 390 17.91 11.46 -2.49
N TYR A 391 16.82 11.37 -1.72
CA TYR A 391 16.73 11.87 -0.36
C TYR A 391 16.28 10.77 0.60
N ILE A 392 16.83 10.78 1.82
CA ILE A 392 16.46 9.85 2.88
C ILE A 392 15.74 10.63 3.97
N THR A 393 14.48 10.29 4.24
CA THR A 393 13.61 11.02 5.16
C THR A 393 12.91 10.08 6.12
N GLY A 394 12.58 10.57 7.31
CA GLY A 394 11.87 9.80 8.31
C GLY A 394 11.55 10.63 9.55
N GLU A 395 10.96 9.99 10.54
CA GLU A 395 10.44 10.65 11.73
C GLU A 395 10.65 9.86 13.03
N SER A 396 10.55 10.54 14.18
CA SER A 396 10.66 9.90 15.50
C SER A 396 11.99 9.15 15.65
N TYR A 397 11.99 7.84 15.92
CA TYR A 397 13.21 7.02 15.91
C TYR A 397 13.92 6.96 14.54
N GLY A 398 13.26 7.44 13.47
CA GLY A 398 13.91 7.84 12.22
C GLY A 398 15.07 8.83 12.42
N GLY A 399 15.08 9.59 13.53
CA GLY A 399 16.23 10.34 14.00
C GLY A 399 17.51 9.52 14.12
N ILE A 400 17.43 8.22 14.42
CA ILE A 400 18.58 7.29 14.42
C ILE A 400 18.73 6.58 13.06
N TYR A 401 17.64 6.13 12.46
CA TYR A 401 17.68 5.38 11.20
C TYR A 401 18.25 6.21 10.04
N ILE A 402 17.85 7.47 9.94
CA ILE A 402 18.17 8.34 8.81
C ILE A 402 19.65 8.71 8.79
N PRO A 403 20.29 9.20 9.88
CA PRO A 403 21.71 9.52 9.85
C PRO A 403 22.60 8.28 9.66
N THR A 404 22.30 7.18 10.34
CA THR A 404 23.09 5.93 10.22
C THR A 404 23.03 5.37 8.79
N LEU A 405 21.83 5.29 8.20
CA LEU A 405 21.65 4.86 6.80
C LEU A 405 22.30 5.84 5.81
N SER A 406 22.16 7.15 6.04
CA SER A 406 22.76 8.18 5.20
C SER A 406 24.27 8.07 5.17
N VAL A 407 24.93 7.77 6.30
CA VAL A 407 26.39 7.54 6.33
C VAL A 407 26.75 6.35 5.46
N ARG A 408 26.01 5.23 5.56
CA ARG A 408 26.23 4.05 4.69
C ARG A 408 26.04 4.35 3.22
N VAL A 409 25.04 5.16 2.85
CA VAL A 409 24.81 5.57 1.46
C VAL A 409 25.91 6.50 0.96
N LEU A 410 26.39 7.42 1.79
CA LEU A 410 27.46 8.36 1.44
C LEU A 410 28.81 7.65 1.25
N THR A 411 29.15 6.70 2.11
CA THR A 411 30.47 6.02 2.09
C THR A 411 30.46 4.69 1.34
N GLY A 412 29.28 4.15 1.07
CA GLY A 412 29.11 2.84 0.45
C GLY A 412 29.38 2.85 -1.06
N PRO A 413 29.60 1.68 -1.67
CA PRO A 413 29.90 1.57 -3.10
C PRO A 413 28.67 1.70 -4.01
N ALA A 414 27.46 1.84 -3.45
CA ALA A 414 26.24 1.92 -4.25
C ALA A 414 26.19 3.22 -5.07
N ASN A 415 25.97 3.08 -6.38
CA ASN A 415 25.81 4.23 -7.27
C ASN A 415 24.40 4.83 -7.11
N ILE A 416 24.24 5.68 -6.11
CA ILE A 416 23.00 6.40 -5.76
C ILE A 416 23.30 7.90 -5.80
N ASN A 417 22.50 8.69 -6.52
CA ASN A 417 22.64 10.15 -6.60
C ASN A 417 22.10 10.84 -5.33
N PHE A 418 22.76 10.59 -4.20
CA PHE A 418 22.34 11.05 -2.88
C PHE A 418 22.58 12.56 -2.69
N LYS A 419 21.52 13.29 -2.33
CA LYS A 419 21.52 14.76 -2.23
C LYS A 419 21.25 15.31 -0.84
N GLY A 420 20.69 14.53 0.06
CA GLY A 420 20.37 15.02 1.39
C GLY A 420 19.40 14.16 2.18
N PHE A 421 19.10 14.62 3.39
CA PHE A 421 18.22 13.94 4.31
C PHE A 421 17.31 14.93 5.04
N ALA A 422 16.17 14.46 5.52
CA ALA A 422 15.26 15.25 6.34
C ALA A 422 14.71 14.41 7.51
N ILE A 423 14.63 14.99 8.70
CA ILE A 423 14.22 14.30 9.92
C ILE A 423 13.12 15.12 10.58
N GLY A 424 11.93 14.53 10.71
CA GLY A 424 10.78 15.12 11.39
C GLY A 424 10.71 14.66 12.84
N ASN A 425 10.61 15.58 13.82
CA ASN A 425 10.43 15.24 15.24
C ASN A 425 11.38 14.10 15.67
N GLY A 426 12.69 14.32 15.57
CA GLY A 426 13.68 13.26 15.55
C GLY A 426 14.20 12.85 16.93
N TYR A 427 14.41 11.57 17.14
CA TYR A 427 15.21 11.08 18.26
C TYR A 427 16.71 11.27 17.94
N LEU A 428 17.24 12.48 18.11
CA LEU A 428 18.61 12.84 17.69
C LEU A 428 19.65 12.81 18.80
N ASP A 429 19.27 13.19 20.02
CA ASP A 429 20.16 13.25 21.18
C ASP A 429 19.36 13.07 22.48
N VAL A 430 19.64 11.98 23.19
CA VAL A 430 18.87 11.60 24.39
C VAL A 430 18.93 12.70 25.43
N ARG A 431 20.13 13.23 25.69
CA ARG A 431 20.32 14.20 26.76
C ARG A 431 19.59 15.50 26.46
N ASN A 432 19.62 15.97 25.22
CA ASN A 432 18.88 17.18 24.83
C ASN A 432 17.37 16.95 24.93
N LEU A 433 16.86 15.81 24.47
CA LEU A 433 15.43 15.47 24.55
C LEU A 433 14.94 15.35 26.01
N THR A 434 15.68 14.63 26.85
CA THR A 434 15.35 14.47 28.28
C THR A 434 15.39 15.80 29.03
N ASN A 435 16.38 16.65 28.73
CA ASN A 435 16.45 17.94 29.40
C ASN A 435 15.33 18.88 28.93
N SER A 436 15.12 18.97 27.62
CA SER A 436 14.15 19.89 27.02
C SER A 436 12.71 19.57 27.41
N ILE A 437 12.32 18.30 27.54
CA ILE A 437 10.94 17.95 27.91
C ILE A 437 10.55 18.46 29.31
N VAL A 438 11.50 18.57 30.24
CA VAL A 438 11.22 19.11 31.58
C VAL A 438 10.91 20.61 31.51
N PHE A 439 11.68 21.37 30.72
CA PHE A 439 11.41 22.78 30.46
C PHE A 439 10.11 22.96 29.68
N PHE A 440 9.90 22.16 28.64
CA PHE A 440 8.68 22.16 27.83
C PHE A 440 7.46 21.97 28.74
N ALA A 441 7.45 20.92 29.56
CA ALA A 441 6.33 20.61 30.45
C ALA A 441 6.04 21.73 31.47
N TYR A 442 7.08 22.38 32.01
CA TYR A 442 6.89 23.52 32.90
C TYR A 442 6.29 24.73 32.19
N TYR A 443 6.89 25.17 31.08
CA TYR A 443 6.45 26.37 30.37
C TYR A 443 5.15 26.19 29.59
N HIS A 444 4.73 24.95 29.34
CA HIS A 444 3.40 24.62 28.80
C HIS A 444 2.35 24.33 29.90
N GLY A 445 2.65 24.64 31.17
CA GLY A 445 1.68 24.60 32.26
C GLY A 445 1.33 23.21 32.80
N LEU A 446 2.13 22.19 32.46
CA LEU A 446 1.91 20.81 32.92
C LEU A 446 2.53 20.57 34.30
N VAL A 447 3.62 21.27 34.61
CA VAL A 447 4.36 21.16 35.87
C VAL A 447 4.09 22.39 36.73
N GLY A 448 3.60 22.19 37.96
CA GLY A 448 3.37 23.28 38.91
C GLY A 448 4.64 23.75 39.63
N ASN A 449 4.58 24.96 40.20
CA ASN A 449 5.72 25.64 40.86
C ASN A 449 6.39 24.81 41.96
N THR A 450 5.66 23.96 42.68
CA THR A 450 6.23 23.10 43.74
C THR A 450 7.19 22.07 43.16
N LEU A 451 6.79 21.39 42.08
CA LEU A 451 7.62 20.41 41.39
C LEU A 451 8.78 21.11 40.68
N TRP A 452 8.52 22.23 40.01
CA TRP A 452 9.58 23.05 39.40
C TRP A 452 10.64 23.50 40.40
N SER A 453 10.25 23.95 41.59
CA SER A 453 11.18 24.34 42.65
C SER A 453 12.06 23.18 43.11
N SER A 454 11.50 21.96 43.13
CA SER A 454 12.23 20.75 43.47
C SER A 454 13.23 20.38 42.36
N LEU A 455 12.80 20.43 41.09
CA LEU A 455 13.65 20.25 39.92
C LEU A 455 14.81 21.25 39.92
N SER A 456 14.53 22.54 40.08
CA SER A 456 15.55 23.59 40.12
C SER A 456 16.57 23.35 41.24
N LYS A 457 16.11 23.02 42.44
CA LYS A 457 16.97 22.77 43.61
C LYS A 457 17.86 21.54 43.43
N TYR A 458 17.29 20.41 43.03
CA TYR A 458 17.98 19.11 43.07
C TYR A 458 18.64 18.73 41.73
N CYS A 459 18.19 19.31 40.61
CA CYS A 459 18.73 19.00 39.28
C CYS A 459 19.52 20.14 38.65
N CYS A 460 19.39 21.39 39.13
CA CYS A 460 19.96 22.58 38.47
C CYS A 460 20.81 23.48 39.38
N GLY A 461 21.19 23.02 40.57
CA GLY A 461 21.96 23.84 41.52
C GLY A 461 21.22 25.09 42.02
N GLY A 462 19.88 25.15 41.88
CA GLY A 462 19.01 26.21 42.41
C GLY A 462 18.62 27.34 41.45
N PHE A 463 19.20 27.40 40.25
CA PHE A 463 18.96 28.52 39.31
C PHE A 463 17.95 28.20 38.20
N GLY A 464 17.68 26.91 37.93
CA GLY A 464 16.70 26.48 36.92
C GLY A 464 17.05 26.92 35.49
N ALA A 465 18.34 27.09 35.17
CA ALA A 465 18.82 27.51 33.86
C ALA A 465 19.25 26.32 33.00
N ILE A 466 19.06 26.41 31.68
CA ILE A 466 19.36 25.33 30.70
C ILE A 466 20.79 24.83 30.86
N GLU A 467 21.75 25.73 31.07
CA GLU A 467 23.18 25.42 31.17
C GLU A 467 23.55 24.69 32.47
N THR A 468 22.70 24.80 33.50
CA THR A 468 22.95 24.28 34.86
C THR A 468 22.15 23.02 35.16
N CYS A 469 21.04 22.80 34.47
CA CYS A 469 20.15 21.68 34.70
C CYS A 469 20.69 20.38 34.10
N ASN A 470 20.62 19.29 34.88
CA ASN A 470 20.81 17.94 34.39
C ASN A 470 19.65 17.05 34.82
N PHE A 471 18.77 16.72 33.88
CA PHE A 471 17.60 15.87 34.09
C PHE A 471 17.78 14.44 33.54
N ASP A 472 18.87 14.18 32.80
CA ASP A 472 19.09 12.91 32.10
C ASP A 472 19.79 11.85 32.97
N ASP A 473 20.96 12.18 33.53
CA ASP A 473 21.83 11.24 34.24
C ASP A 473 22.27 11.72 35.64
N SER A 474 21.48 12.60 36.27
CA SER A 474 21.76 13.10 37.62
C SER A 474 21.87 11.96 38.65
N SER A 475 22.89 12.04 39.51
CA SER A 475 23.10 11.10 40.62
C SER A 475 22.24 11.42 41.86
N SER A 476 21.54 12.55 41.90
CA SER A 476 20.64 12.90 43.00
C SER A 476 19.36 12.07 42.93
N VAL A 477 19.08 11.34 44.01
CA VAL A 477 17.84 10.56 44.16
C VAL A 477 16.61 11.46 44.15
N GLU A 478 16.71 12.66 44.74
CA GLU A 478 15.64 13.66 44.74
C GLU A 478 15.38 14.19 43.33
N CYS A 479 16.44 14.45 42.56
CA CYS A 479 16.30 14.84 41.16
C CYS A 479 15.61 13.75 40.34
N GLN A 480 16.09 12.50 40.42
CA GLN A 480 15.49 11.36 39.71
C GLN A 480 14.00 11.18 40.07
N LYS A 481 13.64 11.34 41.36
CA LYS A 481 12.24 11.33 41.79
C LYS A 481 11.43 12.47 41.18
N ALA A 482 11.96 13.69 41.15
CA ALA A 482 11.29 14.84 40.57
C ALA A 482 11.09 14.68 39.05
N VAL A 483 12.11 14.22 38.32
CA VAL A 483 12.00 13.96 36.87
C VAL A 483 11.03 12.81 36.59
N SER A 484 10.99 11.78 37.44
CA SER A 484 9.99 10.70 37.35
C SER A 484 8.54 11.23 37.48
N GLN A 485 8.30 12.22 38.34
CA GLN A 485 6.98 12.87 38.42
C GLN A 485 6.63 13.62 37.14
N VAL A 486 7.59 14.30 36.49
CA VAL A 486 7.38 14.92 35.18
C VAL A 486 7.00 13.87 34.13
N SER A 487 7.68 12.72 34.11
CA SER A 487 7.33 11.61 33.23
C SER A 487 5.90 11.12 33.43
N GLN A 488 5.46 11.00 34.68
CA GLN A 488 4.10 10.60 35.00
C GLN A 488 3.08 11.63 34.51
N VAL A 489 3.41 12.93 34.57
CA VAL A 489 2.56 13.98 34.01
C VAL A 489 2.52 13.86 32.49
N VAL A 490 3.66 13.80 31.79
CA VAL A 490 3.71 13.81 30.32
C VAL A 490 3.09 12.56 29.70
N SER A 491 3.32 11.39 30.28
CA SER A 491 2.97 10.10 29.65
C SER A 491 2.07 9.20 30.52
N GLY A 492 1.64 9.66 31.70
CA GLY A 492 0.83 8.85 32.63
C GLY A 492 -0.49 9.49 33.06
N SER A 493 -0.81 10.67 32.55
CA SER A 493 -1.97 11.48 33.00
C SER A 493 -3.14 11.51 32.01
N GLY A 494 -3.00 10.85 30.86
CA GLY A 494 -3.98 10.90 29.77
C GLY A 494 -3.74 12.03 28.75
N LEU A 495 -2.62 12.75 28.85
CA LEU A 495 -2.16 13.68 27.82
C LEU A 495 -1.70 12.92 26.57
N ASN A 496 -1.94 13.52 25.40
CA ASN A 496 -1.40 13.03 24.14
C ASN A 496 0.04 13.51 23.96
N VAL A 497 0.98 12.56 24.05
CA VAL A 497 2.43 12.86 23.96
C VAL A 497 2.85 13.32 22.56
N TYR A 498 2.12 12.95 21.52
CA TYR A 498 2.42 13.33 20.13
C TYR A 498 1.82 14.68 19.73
N ASN A 499 0.84 15.18 20.49
CA ASN A 499 0.27 16.51 20.32
C ASN A 499 -0.44 16.94 21.61
N LEU A 500 0.20 17.84 22.36
CA LEU A 500 -0.27 18.29 23.68
C LEU A 500 -1.73 18.78 23.68
N TYR A 501 -2.19 19.39 22.58
CA TYR A 501 -3.51 20.01 22.49
C TYR A 501 -4.57 19.12 21.82
N SER A 502 -4.22 17.86 21.50
CA SER A 502 -5.15 16.89 20.95
C SER A 502 -5.69 15.92 22.02
N ASP A 503 -6.85 15.35 21.73
CA ASP A 503 -7.39 14.28 22.55
C ASP A 503 -6.47 13.05 22.52
N CYS A 504 -6.43 12.32 23.63
CA CYS A 504 -5.76 11.02 23.70
C CYS A 504 -6.77 9.92 23.37
N ALA A 505 -6.52 9.15 22.30
CA ALA A 505 -7.35 7.99 21.98
C ALA A 505 -7.25 6.97 23.14
N GLN A 506 -8.38 6.70 23.82
CA GLN A 506 -8.39 5.86 25.01
C GLN A 506 -8.10 4.40 24.65
N SER A 507 -6.98 3.84 25.12
CA SER A 507 -6.88 2.39 25.31
C SER A 507 -7.36 2.03 26.72
N GLN A 508 -8.44 1.24 26.83
CA GLN A 508 -8.89 0.68 28.12
C GLN A 508 -7.88 -0.31 28.73
N GLU A 509 -6.80 -0.63 28.02
CA GLU A 509 -5.78 -1.57 28.43
C GLU A 509 -4.46 -0.86 28.77
N ARG A 510 -3.75 -1.38 29.78
CA ARG A 510 -2.40 -0.90 30.12
C ARG A 510 -1.50 -1.15 28.92
N ASN A 511 -0.96 -0.11 28.32
CA ASN A 511 -0.14 -0.23 27.13
C ASN A 511 1.30 -0.60 27.53
N SER A 512 1.79 -1.79 27.19
CA SER A 512 3.22 -2.13 27.42
C SER A 512 4.15 -1.27 26.60
N ARG A 513 3.68 -0.80 25.45
CA ARG A 513 4.42 0.13 24.60
C ARG A 513 4.68 1.43 25.32
N ASP A 514 3.72 1.96 26.07
CA ASP A 514 3.90 3.17 26.90
C ASP A 514 5.08 3.03 27.90
N LEU A 515 5.27 1.85 28.51
CA LEU A 515 6.43 1.62 29.39
C LEU A 515 7.76 1.57 28.62
N VAL A 516 7.76 1.04 27.39
CA VAL A 516 8.96 0.98 26.53
C VAL A 516 9.26 2.35 25.91
N ASP A 517 8.24 3.07 25.44
CA ASP A 517 8.25 4.47 25.01
C ASP A 517 8.75 5.40 26.12
N LYS A 518 8.31 5.23 27.36
CA LYS A 518 8.87 5.96 28.51
C LYS A 518 10.37 5.72 28.70
N ARG A 519 10.84 4.48 28.47
CA ARG A 519 12.27 4.14 28.51
C ARG A 519 13.04 4.69 27.30
N ASN A 520 12.37 4.99 26.19
CA ASN A 520 13.01 5.68 25.06
C ASN A 520 13.60 7.02 25.55
N ILE A 521 12.88 7.75 26.38
CA ILE A 521 13.30 9.07 26.87
C ILE A 521 14.03 8.95 28.23
N LEU A 522 13.49 8.18 29.19
CA LEU A 522 14.01 8.11 30.57
C LEU A 522 14.60 6.73 30.89
N ARG A 523 15.91 6.61 30.72
CA ARG A 523 16.65 5.33 30.76
C ARG A 523 16.70 4.65 32.11
N TYR A 524 16.54 5.40 33.20
CA TYR A 524 16.57 4.88 34.57
C TYR A 524 15.24 4.18 34.97
N LEU A 525 14.20 4.25 34.13
CA LEU A 525 12.95 3.52 34.38
C LEU A 525 13.15 2.00 34.23
N PRO A 526 12.52 1.18 35.10
CA PRO A 526 12.69 -0.26 35.10
C PRO A 526 12.18 -0.91 33.81
N LYS A 527 12.80 -2.04 33.41
CA LYS A 527 12.35 -2.83 32.26
C LYS A 527 10.93 -3.36 32.52
N PRO A 528 10.04 -3.37 31.51
CA PRO A 528 8.74 -4.02 31.64
C PRO A 528 8.89 -5.52 31.93
N ILE A 529 8.00 -6.07 32.75
CA ILE A 529 7.96 -7.48 33.12
C ILE A 529 7.21 -8.25 32.02
N ASN A 530 7.83 -9.28 31.46
CA ASN A 530 7.20 -10.21 30.51
C ASN A 530 5.92 -10.84 31.11
N GLY A 531 4.81 -10.86 30.38
CA GLY A 531 3.70 -11.78 30.71
C GLY A 531 2.26 -11.35 30.45
N TYR A 532 1.99 -10.27 29.74
CA TYR A 532 0.61 -9.81 29.52
C TYR A 532 0.38 -9.50 28.03
N ARG A 533 -0.85 -9.73 27.56
CA ARG A 533 -1.31 -9.37 26.22
C ARG A 533 -1.72 -7.90 26.25
N TYR A 534 -1.17 -7.11 25.35
CA TYR A 534 -1.28 -5.65 25.34
C TYR A 534 -1.42 -5.14 23.90
N SER A 535 -1.99 -3.94 23.72
CA SER A 535 -2.06 -3.28 22.42
C SER A 535 -0.67 -2.90 21.89
N ASP A 536 -0.48 -3.06 20.58
CA ASP A 536 0.71 -2.64 19.84
C ASP A 536 0.66 -1.16 19.39
N ASP A 537 -0.45 -0.45 19.68
CA ASP A 537 -0.63 0.96 19.35
C ASP A 537 0.36 1.87 20.09
N PRO A 538 0.97 2.87 19.41
CA PRO A 538 1.58 4.02 20.06
C PRO A 538 0.64 4.69 21.09
N PRO A 539 1.16 5.21 22.22
CA PRO A 539 0.36 5.91 23.21
C PRO A 539 -0.57 6.97 22.59
N CYS A 540 -1.84 7.00 23.00
CA CYS A 540 -2.83 7.97 22.52
C CYS A 540 -3.17 7.90 21.01
N THR A 541 -2.83 6.79 20.33
CA THR A 541 -3.19 6.54 18.93
C THR A 541 -4.18 5.38 18.80
N ASP A 542 -4.93 5.35 17.69
CA ASP A 542 -5.83 4.25 17.32
C ASP A 542 -5.55 3.84 15.86
N ALA A 543 -4.81 2.75 15.67
CA ALA A 543 -4.56 2.19 14.34
C ALA A 543 -5.62 1.16 13.89
N SER A 544 -6.79 1.09 14.53
CA SER A 544 -7.79 0.07 14.24
C SER A 544 -8.30 0.12 12.81
N ASN A 545 -8.45 1.31 12.21
CA ASN A 545 -8.83 1.48 10.81
C ASN A 545 -7.75 0.95 9.85
N LEU A 546 -6.47 1.26 10.11
CA LEU A 546 -5.33 0.75 9.34
C LEU A 546 -5.26 -0.78 9.42
N ARG A 547 -5.33 -1.34 10.63
CA ARG A 547 -5.35 -2.81 10.85
C ARG A 547 -6.50 -3.47 10.10
N LYS A 548 -7.71 -2.92 10.19
CA LYS A 548 -8.89 -3.44 9.48
C LYS A 548 -8.69 -3.43 7.97
N TRP A 549 -8.10 -2.38 7.41
CA TRP A 549 -7.88 -2.25 5.97
C TRP A 549 -6.74 -3.15 5.47
N LEU A 550 -5.56 -3.04 6.07
CA LEU A 550 -4.35 -3.74 5.61
C LEU A 550 -4.43 -5.25 5.77
N ASN A 551 -5.21 -5.75 6.73
CA ASN A 551 -5.41 -7.19 6.93
C ASN A 551 -6.53 -7.81 6.10
N GLN A 552 -7.26 -7.04 5.29
CA GLN A 552 -8.23 -7.64 4.37
C GLN A 552 -7.51 -8.60 3.40
N PRO A 553 -8.02 -9.83 3.18
CA PRO A 553 -7.37 -10.79 2.28
C PRO A 553 -7.14 -10.23 0.86
N SER A 554 -8.10 -9.46 0.34
CA SER A 554 -8.00 -8.77 -0.95
C SER A 554 -6.86 -7.75 -0.96
N VAL A 555 -6.75 -6.92 0.08
CA VAL A 555 -5.68 -5.90 0.20
C VAL A 555 -4.31 -6.57 0.31
N ARG A 556 -4.16 -7.59 1.16
CA ARG A 556 -2.92 -8.37 1.27
C ARG A 556 -2.53 -8.99 -0.07
N GLN A 557 -3.48 -9.55 -0.81
CA GLN A 557 -3.25 -10.11 -2.13
C GLN A 557 -2.82 -9.04 -3.15
N ALA A 558 -3.49 -7.89 -3.16
CA ALA A 558 -3.18 -6.75 -4.02
C ALA A 558 -1.79 -6.16 -3.72
N LEU A 559 -1.38 -6.17 -2.44
CA LEU A 559 -0.04 -5.80 -1.99
C LEU A 559 0.99 -6.94 -2.16
N HIS A 560 0.61 -8.08 -2.73
CA HIS A 560 1.48 -9.24 -2.94
C HIS A 560 2.13 -9.77 -1.64
N ILE A 561 1.41 -9.66 -0.53
CA ILE A 561 1.84 -10.19 0.76
C ILE A 561 1.67 -11.72 0.75
N PRO A 562 2.73 -12.51 0.97
CA PRO A 562 2.59 -13.95 1.07
C PRO A 562 1.67 -14.37 2.22
N THR A 563 0.95 -15.48 2.04
CA THR A 563 -0.04 -15.96 3.02
C THR A 563 0.56 -16.39 4.35
N HIS A 564 1.87 -16.65 4.41
CA HIS A 564 2.58 -17.04 5.64
C HIS A 564 3.11 -15.85 6.46
N VAL A 565 3.06 -14.63 5.92
CA VAL A 565 3.46 -13.40 6.64
C VAL A 565 2.40 -13.09 7.69
N GLN A 566 2.83 -12.57 8.84
CA GLN A 566 1.97 -12.16 9.94
C GLN A 566 0.87 -11.17 9.51
N ASP A 567 -0.12 -10.99 10.38
CA ASP A 567 -1.05 -9.86 10.26
C ASP A 567 -0.28 -8.56 10.46
N TRP A 568 -0.69 -7.54 9.70
CA TRP A 568 -0.14 -6.20 9.82
C TRP A 568 -0.60 -5.58 11.14
N ASP A 569 0.35 -5.01 11.85
CA ASP A 569 0.11 -4.10 12.96
C ASP A 569 0.95 -2.83 12.76
N ILE A 570 0.52 -1.73 13.36
CA ILE A 570 1.18 -0.42 13.24
C ILE A 570 2.61 -0.50 13.78
N CYS A 571 2.83 -1.22 14.87
CA CYS A 571 4.15 -1.43 15.43
C CYS A 571 4.33 -2.87 15.91
N SER A 572 5.59 -3.32 15.98
CA SER A 572 5.94 -4.67 16.41
C SER A 572 6.56 -4.64 17.80
N LEU A 573 5.82 -5.10 18.81
CA LEU A 573 6.32 -5.20 20.18
C LEU A 573 7.51 -6.16 20.31
N ASP A 574 7.54 -7.24 19.52
CA ASP A 574 8.68 -8.18 19.47
C ASP A 574 9.97 -7.49 19.01
N VAL A 575 9.88 -6.65 17.97
CA VAL A 575 11.01 -5.84 17.50
C VAL A 575 11.42 -4.88 18.60
N GLU A 576 10.48 -4.13 19.17
CA GLU A 576 10.78 -3.06 20.12
C GLU A 576 11.43 -3.58 21.41
N ILE A 577 10.89 -4.66 21.99
CA ILE A 577 11.48 -5.33 23.17
C ILE A 577 12.86 -5.90 22.85
N GLY A 578 13.02 -6.44 21.65
CA GLY A 578 14.27 -7.03 21.17
C GLY A 578 15.31 -6.01 20.65
N TYR A 579 14.94 -4.74 20.55
CA TYR A 579 15.77 -3.71 19.92
C TYR A 579 16.87 -3.21 20.86
N LYS A 580 18.13 -3.35 20.44
CA LYS A 580 19.28 -2.81 21.17
C LYS A 580 19.73 -1.49 20.55
N ARG A 581 19.63 -0.42 21.34
CA ARG A 581 20.17 0.90 20.98
C ARG A 581 21.67 0.92 21.19
N ILE A 582 22.38 1.49 20.24
CA ILE A 582 23.82 1.65 20.21
C ILE A 582 24.19 3.14 20.39
N TYR A 583 23.37 4.03 19.84
CA TYR A 583 23.70 5.45 19.79
C TYR A 583 22.81 6.31 20.68
N ASP A 584 23.46 7.18 21.45
CA ASP A 584 22.80 8.15 22.33
C ASP A 584 22.68 9.54 21.68
N THR A 585 23.48 9.77 20.66
CA THR A 585 23.52 11.02 19.90
C THR A 585 23.90 10.74 18.46
N MET A 586 23.28 11.47 17.54
CA MET A 586 23.56 11.43 16.10
C MET A 586 24.57 12.48 15.65
N ARG A 587 25.15 13.23 16.60
CA ARG A 587 26.14 14.28 16.29
C ARG A 587 27.26 13.77 15.38
N PRO A 588 27.95 12.64 15.65
CA PRO A 588 29.04 12.16 14.79
C PRO A 588 28.59 11.92 13.34
N GLN A 589 27.43 11.28 13.17
CA GLN A 589 26.87 10.93 11.87
C GLN A 589 26.47 12.19 11.10
N ILE A 590 25.76 13.13 11.75
CA ILE A 590 25.34 14.39 11.12
C ILE A 590 26.56 15.23 10.71
N LEU A 591 27.56 15.38 11.59
CA LEU A 591 28.79 16.10 11.25
C LEU A 591 29.55 15.44 10.09
N GLN A 592 29.60 14.12 10.03
CA GLN A 592 30.20 13.39 8.91
C GLN A 592 29.45 13.66 7.59
N LEU A 593 28.11 13.66 7.63
CA LEU A 593 27.27 13.88 6.46
C LEU A 593 27.41 15.30 5.92
N ILE A 594 27.27 16.30 6.78
CA ILE A 594 27.37 17.72 6.41
C ILE A 594 28.80 18.08 6.03
N GLY A 595 29.80 17.56 6.76
CA GLY A 595 31.22 17.74 6.48
C GLY A 595 31.67 17.23 5.11
N SER A 596 30.85 16.42 4.42
CA SER A 596 31.10 16.02 3.03
C SER A 596 31.00 17.18 2.04
N GLY A 597 30.32 18.28 2.40
CA GLY A 597 30.08 19.45 1.54
C GLY A 597 29.15 19.18 0.34
N LYS A 598 28.52 18.00 0.26
CA LYS A 598 27.72 17.55 -0.89
C LYS A 598 26.23 17.39 -0.59
N LEU A 599 25.85 17.39 0.68
CA LEU A 599 24.51 17.03 1.14
C LEU A 599 23.82 18.23 1.80
N ARG A 600 22.49 18.22 1.73
CA ARG A 600 21.62 19.12 2.49
C ARG A 600 20.93 18.32 3.60
N GLY A 601 20.96 18.83 4.83
CA GLY A 601 20.20 18.28 5.96
C GLY A 601 19.05 19.21 6.32
N LEU A 602 17.90 18.64 6.70
CA LEU A 602 16.78 19.36 7.30
C LEU A 602 16.36 18.63 8.58
N ILE A 603 16.25 19.37 9.68
CA ILE A 603 15.58 18.92 10.90
C ILE A 603 14.35 19.82 11.04
N TYR A 604 13.18 19.23 11.20
CA TYR A 604 11.93 19.97 11.34
C TYR A 604 11.08 19.32 12.44
N ASN A 605 10.35 20.13 13.20
CA ASN A 605 9.58 19.65 14.35
C ASN A 605 8.21 20.34 14.39
N GLY A 606 7.16 19.58 14.69
CA GLY A 606 5.94 20.14 15.26
C GLY A 606 6.23 20.67 16.66
N ASP A 607 5.82 21.90 16.96
CA ASP A 607 6.15 22.61 18.20
C ASP A 607 5.28 22.21 19.41
N VAL A 608 4.27 21.37 19.18
CA VAL A 608 3.36 20.86 20.21
C VAL A 608 3.58 19.38 20.56
N ASP A 609 4.58 18.75 19.95
CA ASP A 609 4.99 17.38 20.24
C ASP A 609 5.84 17.31 21.52
N MET A 610 5.54 16.35 22.39
CA MET A 610 6.28 16.08 23.62
C MET A 610 7.20 14.86 23.50
N ALA A 611 6.98 13.98 22.51
CA ALA A 611 7.79 12.77 22.34
C ALA A 611 9.20 13.10 21.84
N CYS A 612 9.30 13.92 20.79
CA CYS A 612 10.55 14.44 20.23
C CYS A 612 10.41 15.97 20.02
N ASN A 613 10.27 16.67 21.15
CA ASN A 613 9.96 18.09 21.20
C ASN A 613 10.99 18.97 20.46
N PHE A 614 10.51 20.07 19.88
CA PHE A 614 11.33 20.95 19.05
C PHE A 614 12.54 21.56 19.77
N LEU A 615 12.45 21.82 21.07
CA LEU A 615 13.55 22.43 21.84
C LEU A 615 14.77 21.50 21.88
N GLY A 616 14.55 20.20 22.08
CA GLY A 616 15.65 19.22 22.11
C GLY A 616 16.40 19.13 20.79
N ASP A 617 15.67 19.13 19.67
CA ASP A 617 16.24 19.08 18.32
C ASP A 617 16.88 20.41 17.89
N GLU A 618 16.31 21.55 18.31
CA GLU A 618 16.92 22.86 18.12
C GLU A 618 18.25 22.97 18.88
N TRP A 619 18.29 22.52 20.15
CA TRP A 619 19.52 22.47 20.94
C TRP A 619 20.56 21.55 20.30
N PHE A 620 20.13 20.39 19.81
CA PHE A 620 21.02 19.50 19.05
C PHE A 620 21.62 20.20 17.84
N ALA A 621 20.80 20.85 17.01
CA ALA A 621 21.24 21.56 15.81
C ALA A 621 22.21 22.69 16.15
N ASN A 622 21.91 23.52 17.15
CA ASN A 622 22.79 24.60 17.63
C ASN A 622 24.12 24.05 18.14
N ASN A 623 24.07 22.94 18.87
CA ASN A 623 25.28 22.31 19.41
C ASN A 623 26.21 21.79 18.32
N LEU A 624 25.73 21.50 17.09
CA LEU A 624 26.59 21.09 15.98
C LEU A 624 27.70 22.11 15.68
N GLY A 625 27.52 23.38 16.04
CA GLY A 625 28.51 24.44 15.86
C GLY A 625 28.72 24.82 14.39
N LEU A 626 27.69 24.62 13.57
CA LEU A 626 27.68 25.01 12.16
C LEU A 626 27.27 26.50 12.03
N PRO A 627 27.80 27.24 11.04
CA PRO A 627 27.38 28.62 10.80
C PRO A 627 25.90 28.66 10.40
N VAL A 628 25.15 29.55 11.06
CA VAL A 628 23.72 29.83 10.80
C VAL A 628 23.56 30.81 9.65
#